data_AF-A0AAX2A2H2-F1
#
_entry.id   AF-A0AAX2A2H2-F1
#
_cell.length_a   1.000
_cell.length_b   1.000
_cell.length_c   1.000
_cell.angle_alpha   90.00
_cell.angle_beta   90.00
_cell.angle_gamma   90.00
#
_symmetry.space_group_name_H-M   'P 1'
#
loop_
_entity.id
_entity.type
_entity.pdbx_description
1 polymer ?
#
loop_
_entity_poly.entity_id
_entity_poly.type
_entity_poly.pdbx_seq_one_letter_code
_entity_poly.pdbx_strand_id
1 'polypeptide(L)'
;MKRSFHLFVRLKHERGVVFPFTVMCALFMSALFLHAVALYHTEIQFFEEEKKWYEADYLMKQALTYVKQTLASTPENVSSLTQTVSFVHGQATYRATRIEPDVWSVTVSCITNAQFRYDVQFQFDASTNNISVWREAY
;
A
#
# COMPACT_ATOMS: atom_id res chain seq x y z
N MET A 1 -68.82 -16.02 7.98
CA MET A 1 -67.55 -16.78 8.13
C MET A 1 -67.36 -17.84 7.02
N LYS A 2 -67.41 -17.47 5.73
CA LYS A 2 -67.29 -18.43 4.61
C LYS A 2 -66.38 -17.98 3.45
N ARG A 3 -65.80 -16.77 3.54
CA ARG A 3 -65.08 -16.13 2.42
C ARG A 3 -63.56 -16.39 2.44
N SER A 4 -62.99 -16.72 3.60
CA SER A 4 -61.55 -17.00 3.74
C SER A 4 -61.13 -18.39 3.24
N PHE A 5 -62.08 -19.34 3.18
CA PHE A 5 -61.80 -20.70 2.72
C PHE A 5 -61.62 -20.79 1.20
N HIS A 6 -62.23 -19.86 0.44
CA HIS A 6 -62.13 -19.84 -1.02
C HIS A 6 -60.75 -19.39 -1.54
N LEU A 7 -59.99 -18.62 -0.75
CA LEU A 7 -58.61 -18.25 -1.06
C LEU A 7 -57.69 -19.47 -1.02
N PHE A 8 -57.86 -20.33 -0.02
CA PHE A 8 -57.10 -21.59 0.10
C PHE A 8 -57.47 -22.64 -0.96
N VAL A 9 -58.72 -22.66 -1.43
CA VAL A 9 -59.14 -23.61 -2.47
C VAL A 9 -58.58 -23.24 -3.85
N ARG A 10 -58.31 -21.95 -4.13
CA ARG A 10 -57.68 -21.52 -5.39
C ARG A 10 -56.18 -21.81 -5.46
N LEU A 11 -55.51 -21.96 -4.32
CA LEU A 11 -54.10 -22.34 -4.21
C LEU A 11 -53.81 -23.81 -4.55
N LYS A 12 -54.83 -24.66 -4.70
CA LYS A 12 -54.66 -26.09 -5.03
C LYS A 12 -54.23 -26.37 -6.48
N HIS A 13 -54.20 -25.37 -7.36
CA HIS A 13 -53.99 -25.55 -8.81
C HIS A 13 -52.81 -24.76 -9.40
N GLU A 14 -52.00 -24.08 -8.60
CA GLU A 14 -50.79 -23.44 -9.12
C GLU A 14 -49.57 -24.31 -8.85
N ARG A 15 -49.01 -24.82 -9.95
CA ARG A 15 -47.79 -25.63 -10.06
C ARG A 15 -46.78 -25.24 -8.97
N GLY A 16 -46.31 -26.22 -8.19
CA GLY A 16 -45.34 -26.08 -7.08
C GLY A 16 -43.93 -25.60 -7.47
N VAL A 17 -43.84 -24.76 -8.51
CA VAL A 17 -42.63 -24.21 -9.13
C VAL A 17 -42.37 -22.78 -8.66
N VAL A 18 -43.39 -22.04 -8.20
CA VAL A 18 -43.23 -20.63 -7.77
C VAL A 18 -42.31 -20.52 -6.55
N PHE A 19 -42.52 -21.35 -5.53
CA PHE A 19 -41.69 -21.33 -4.31
C PHE A 19 -40.20 -21.62 -4.60
N PRO A 20 -39.82 -22.74 -5.25
CA PRO A 20 -38.41 -22.98 -5.55
C PRO A 20 -37.80 -21.92 -6.47
N PHE A 21 -38.58 -21.36 -7.40
CA PHE A 21 -38.14 -20.25 -8.24
C PHE A 21 -37.86 -18.98 -7.43
N THR A 22 -38.74 -18.61 -6.49
CA THR A 22 -38.50 -17.45 -5.61
C THR A 22 -37.28 -17.65 -4.71
N VAL A 23 -37.05 -18.86 -4.19
CA VAL A 23 -35.84 -19.18 -3.41
C VAL A 23 -34.60 -19.09 -4.30
N MET A 24 -34.65 -19.61 -5.53
CA MET A 24 -33.54 -19.51 -6.49
C MET A 24 -33.20 -18.04 -6.79
N CYS A 25 -34.21 -17.21 -7.05
CA CYS A 25 -34.02 -15.77 -7.27
C CYS A 25 -33.46 -15.08 -6.01
N ALA A 26 -33.97 -15.40 -4.82
CA ALA A 26 -33.48 -14.84 -3.57
C ALA A 26 -32.02 -15.23 -3.29
N LEU A 27 -31.65 -16.48 -3.55
CA LEU A 27 -30.28 -16.97 -3.43
C LEU A 27 -29.36 -16.30 -4.46
N PHE A 28 -29.81 -16.15 -5.70
CA PHE A 28 -29.05 -15.48 -6.74
C PHE A 28 -28.80 -14.01 -6.39
N MET A 29 -29.83 -13.27 -5.96
CA MET A 29 -29.67 -11.89 -5.52
C MET A 29 -28.77 -11.77 -4.29
N SER A 30 -28.88 -12.71 -3.34
CA SER A 30 -27.97 -12.79 -2.19
C SER A 30 -26.53 -13.05 -2.60
N ALA A 31 -26.30 -13.93 -3.58
CA ALA A 31 -24.97 -14.22 -4.10
C ALA A 31 -24.35 -13.01 -4.80
N LEU A 32 -25.12 -12.29 -5.63
CA LEU A 32 -24.67 -11.05 -6.26
C LEU A 32 -24.33 -9.98 -5.22
N PHE A 33 -25.16 -9.86 -4.17
CA PHE A 33 -24.92 -8.93 -3.07
C PHE A 33 -23.63 -9.26 -2.31
N LEU A 34 -23.44 -10.53 -1.94
CA LEU A 34 -22.22 -11.00 -1.27
C LEU A 34 -20.98 -10.75 -2.13
N HIS A 35 -21.07 -10.99 -3.43
CA HIS A 35 -19.97 -10.72 -4.35
C HIS A 35 -19.62 -9.23 -4.40
N ALA A 36 -20.61 -8.34 -4.47
CA ALA A 36 -20.38 -6.89 -4.45
C ALA A 36 -19.73 -6.43 -3.13
N VAL A 37 -20.17 -6.98 -1.99
CA VAL A 37 -19.56 -6.69 -0.68
C VAL A 37 -18.12 -7.19 -0.61
N ALA A 38 -17.84 -8.38 -1.15
CA ALA A 38 -16.48 -8.91 -1.20
C ALA A 38 -15.56 -8.04 -2.06
N LEU A 39 -16.03 -7.60 -3.23
CA LEU A 39 -15.27 -6.69 -4.10
C LEU A 39 -14.95 -5.37 -3.40
N TYR A 40 -15.94 -4.77 -2.74
CA TYR A 40 -15.75 -3.53 -1.98
C TYR A 40 -14.73 -3.68 -0.84
N HIS A 41 -14.75 -4.81 -0.12
CA HIS A 41 -13.77 -5.08 0.92
C HIS A 41 -12.35 -5.21 0.34
N THR A 42 -12.22 -5.88 -0.80
CA THR A 42 -10.94 -5.98 -1.52
C THR A 42 -10.44 -4.61 -1.97
N GLU A 43 -11.31 -3.74 -2.49
CA GLU A 43 -10.93 -2.37 -2.85
C GLU A 43 -10.41 -1.58 -1.65
N ILE A 44 -11.08 -1.65 -0.49
CA ILE A 44 -10.60 -1.00 0.74
C ILE A 44 -9.20 -1.47 1.11
N GLN A 45 -8.95 -2.79 1.07
CA GLN A 45 -7.64 -3.34 1.39
C GLN A 45 -6.56 -2.82 0.43
N PHE A 46 -6.85 -2.76 -0.87
CA PHE A 46 -5.94 -2.18 -1.85
C PHE A 46 -5.65 -0.71 -1.57
N PHE A 47 -6.65 0.10 -1.22
CA PHE A 47 -6.44 1.50 -0.85
C PHE A 47 -5.58 1.67 0.41
N GLU A 48 -5.74 0.80 1.40
CA GLU A 48 -4.91 0.82 2.60
C GLU A 48 -3.46 0.47 2.30
N GLU A 49 -3.21 -0.50 1.41
CA GLU A 49 -1.87 -0.85 0.94
C GLU A 49 -1.25 0.27 0.12
N GLU A 50 -2.00 0.84 -0.83
CA GLU A 50 -1.56 1.96 -1.66
C GLU A 50 -1.18 3.17 -0.79
N LYS A 51 -1.98 3.46 0.24
CA LYS A 51 -1.68 4.53 1.19
C LYS A 51 -0.36 4.29 1.91
N LYS A 52 -0.09 3.07 2.37
CA LYS A 52 1.19 2.73 3.04
C LYS A 52 2.37 2.94 2.10
N TRP A 53 2.24 2.50 0.85
CA TRP A 53 3.27 2.71 -0.18
C TRP A 53 3.49 4.19 -0.50
N TYR A 54 2.41 4.97 -0.62
CA TYR A 54 2.49 6.40 -0.87
C TYR A 54 3.22 7.14 0.26
N GLU A 55 2.88 6.83 1.52
CA GLU A 55 3.56 7.42 2.68
C GLU A 55 5.06 7.05 2.72
N ALA A 56 5.41 5.81 2.34
CA ALA A 56 6.79 5.35 2.28
C ALA A 56 7.59 6.02 1.16
N ASP A 57 7.03 6.16 -0.04
CA ASP A 57 7.65 6.87 -1.16
C ASP A 57 7.85 8.36 -0.84
N TYR A 58 6.85 8.98 -0.22
CA TYR A 58 6.95 10.36 0.23
C TYR A 58 8.08 10.54 1.25
N LEU A 59 8.16 9.66 2.25
CA LEU A 59 9.23 9.64 3.24
C LEU A 59 10.60 9.43 2.58
N MET A 60 10.71 8.53 1.60
CA MET A 60 11.94 8.28 0.86
C MET A 60 12.41 9.53 0.10
N LYS A 61 11.50 10.25 -0.56
CA LYS A 61 11.84 11.51 -1.26
C LYS A 61 12.38 12.57 -0.30
N GLN A 62 11.80 12.69 0.89
CA GLN A 62 12.30 13.59 1.93
C GLN A 62 13.68 13.16 2.44
N ALA A 63 13.83 11.87 2.75
CA ALA A 63 15.10 11.29 3.20
C ALA A 63 16.21 11.49 2.15
N LEU A 64 15.91 11.25 0.89
CA LEU A 64 16.84 11.43 -0.23
C LEU A 64 17.30 12.89 -0.34
N THR A 65 16.39 13.84 -0.22
CA THR A 65 16.73 15.27 -0.26
C THR A 65 17.67 15.64 0.89
N TYR A 66 17.37 15.16 2.11
CA TYR A 66 18.22 15.37 3.28
C TYR A 66 19.61 14.74 3.10
N VAL A 67 19.67 13.50 2.61
CA VAL A 67 20.92 12.77 2.40
C VAL A 67 21.79 13.49 1.36
N LYS A 68 21.22 13.90 0.22
CA LYS A 68 21.96 14.68 -0.80
C LYS A 68 22.59 15.94 -0.22
N GLN A 69 21.81 16.71 0.53
CA GLN A 69 22.30 17.94 1.16
C GLN A 69 23.42 17.67 2.17
N THR A 70 23.28 16.59 2.94
CA THR A 70 24.27 16.20 3.95
C THR A 70 25.57 15.75 3.28
N LEU A 71 25.50 14.88 2.28
CA LEU A 71 26.68 14.36 1.56
C LEU A 71 27.39 15.47 0.76
N ALA A 72 26.66 16.40 0.15
CA ALA A 72 27.24 17.55 -0.53
C ALA A 72 27.99 18.51 0.44
N SER A 73 27.59 18.55 1.70
CA SER A 73 28.22 19.40 2.73
C SER A 73 29.30 18.66 3.54
N THR A 74 29.53 17.38 3.26
CA THR A 74 30.43 16.53 4.05
C THR A 74 31.90 16.75 3.65
N PRO A 75 32.81 17.02 4.62
CA PRO A 75 34.24 17.18 4.34
C PRO A 75 34.86 15.94 3.67
N GLU A 76 35.88 16.13 2.83
CA GLU A 76 36.60 15.06 2.12
C GLU A 76 37.18 13.98 3.05
N ASN A 77 37.52 14.35 4.29
CA ASN A 77 38.11 13.44 5.28
C ASN A 77 37.14 12.39 5.85
N VAL A 78 35.84 12.46 5.54
CA VAL A 78 34.84 11.50 6.01
C VAL A 78 34.67 10.38 4.98
N SER A 79 35.00 9.16 5.39
CA SER A 79 34.90 7.95 4.56
C SER A 79 33.57 7.20 4.73
N SER A 80 32.90 7.38 5.86
CA SER A 80 31.57 6.79 6.11
C SER A 80 30.74 7.64 7.05
N LEU A 81 29.43 7.63 6.83
CA LEU A 81 28.45 8.37 7.62
C LEU A 81 27.23 7.46 7.87
N THR A 82 26.78 7.38 9.12
CA THR A 82 25.53 6.71 9.45
C THR A 82 24.73 7.63 10.34
N GLN A 83 23.48 7.90 9.98
CA GLN A 83 22.62 8.76 10.75
C GLN A 83 21.16 8.33 10.61
N THR A 84 20.43 8.49 11.70
CA THR A 84 18.97 8.35 11.73
C THR A 84 18.35 9.74 11.85
N VAL A 85 17.38 10.02 11.00
CA VAL A 85 16.67 11.29 10.91
C VAL A 85 15.18 11.01 11.10
N SER A 86 14.54 11.80 11.97
CA SER A 86 13.10 11.72 12.19
C SER A 86 12.37 12.74 11.33
N PHE A 87 11.31 12.29 10.67
CA PHE A 87 10.39 13.08 9.87
C PHE A 87 8.98 13.00 10.47
N VAL A 88 8.05 13.81 9.97
CA VAL A 88 6.65 13.82 10.45
C VAL A 88 5.97 12.46 10.27
N HIS A 89 6.29 11.76 9.16
CA HIS A 89 5.63 10.51 8.77
C HIS A 89 6.44 9.24 9.08
N GLY A 90 7.56 9.36 9.78
CA GLY A 90 8.40 8.22 10.12
C GLY A 90 9.85 8.60 10.36
N GLN A 91 10.74 7.61 10.28
CA GLN A 91 12.17 7.80 10.46
C GLN A 91 12.92 7.18 9.31
N ALA A 92 14.02 7.80 8.90
CA ALA A 92 14.93 7.25 7.91
C ALA A 92 16.31 7.07 8.53
N THR A 93 16.87 5.88 8.38
CA THR A 93 18.26 5.60 8.73
C THR A 93 19.03 5.42 7.44
N TYR A 94 20.10 6.19 7.25
CA TYR A 94 20.97 6.02 6.10
C TYR A 94 22.39 5.68 6.52
N ARG A 95 23.05 4.90 5.68
CA ARG A 95 24.45 4.56 5.76
C ARG A 95 25.11 4.87 4.44
N ALA A 96 26.04 5.81 4.45
CA ALA A 96 26.81 6.23 3.30
C ALA A 96 28.28 5.82 3.47
N THR A 97 28.90 5.29 2.43
CA THR A 97 30.32 4.96 2.37
C THR A 97 30.91 5.52 1.08
N ARG A 98 31.99 6.29 1.20
CA ARG A 98 32.68 6.88 0.06
C ARG A 98 33.41 5.78 -0.72
N ILE A 99 33.11 5.64 -2.02
CA ILE A 99 33.75 4.67 -2.93
C ILE A 99 34.85 5.36 -3.74
N GLU A 100 34.56 6.57 -4.23
CA GLU A 100 35.47 7.41 -5.01
C GLU A 100 35.45 8.84 -4.44
N PRO A 101 36.36 9.75 -4.84
CA PRO A 101 36.42 11.11 -4.28
C PRO A 101 35.07 11.82 -4.25
N ASP A 102 34.23 11.67 -5.27
CA ASP A 102 32.90 12.30 -5.32
C ASP A 102 31.73 11.30 -5.27
N VAL A 103 32.00 9.98 -5.25
CA VAL A 103 30.96 8.95 -5.33
C VAL A 103 30.75 8.24 -3.99
N TRP A 104 29.50 8.25 -3.54
CA TRP A 104 29.03 7.62 -2.32
C TRP A 104 28.12 6.43 -2.61
N SER A 105 28.39 5.28 -1.99
CA SER A 105 27.40 4.21 -1.84
C SER A 105 26.48 4.57 -0.69
N VAL A 106 25.17 4.59 -0.90
CA VAL A 106 24.19 4.92 0.14
C VAL A 106 23.15 3.82 0.24
N THR A 107 22.90 3.37 1.46
CA THR A 107 21.73 2.56 1.81
C THR A 107 20.83 3.40 2.70
N VAL A 108 19.56 3.54 2.33
CA VAL A 108 18.53 4.25 3.10
C VAL A 108 17.44 3.26 3.48
N SER A 109 17.11 3.22 4.76
CA SER A 109 16.02 2.43 5.31
C SER A 109 15.01 3.38 5.94
N CYS A 110 13.82 3.45 5.34
CA CYS A 110 12.72 4.26 5.81
C CYS A 110 11.71 3.38 6.55
N ILE A 111 11.30 3.80 7.74
CA ILE A 111 10.24 3.16 8.53
C ILE A 111 9.16 4.21 8.78
N THR A 112 7.99 4.00 8.21
CA THR A 112 6.83 4.87 8.41
C THR A 112 6.23 4.69 9.81
N ASN A 113 5.37 5.62 10.23
CA ASN A 113 4.61 5.50 11.49
C ASN A 113 3.73 4.23 11.52
N ALA A 114 3.31 3.74 10.36
CA ALA A 114 2.56 2.50 10.20
C ALA A 114 3.45 1.23 10.25
N GLN A 115 4.72 1.35 10.64
CA GLN A 115 5.72 0.26 10.67
C GLN A 115 5.99 -0.37 9.29
N PHE A 116 5.59 0.29 8.20
CA PHE A 116 5.95 -0.12 6.86
C PHE A 116 7.38 0.29 6.55
N ARG A 117 8.19 -0.65 6.08
CA ARG A 117 9.61 -0.47 5.80
C ARG A 117 9.85 -0.41 4.30
N TYR A 118 10.63 0.56 3.87
CA TYR A 118 11.07 0.72 2.48
C TYR A 118 12.56 1.02 2.44
N ASP A 119 13.31 0.09 1.85
CA ASP A 119 14.77 0.10 1.82
C ASP A 119 15.27 0.28 0.39
N VAL A 120 16.21 1.20 0.22
CA VAL A 120 16.80 1.51 -1.08
C VAL A 120 18.31 1.60 -0.94
N GLN A 121 19.01 1.09 -1.95
CA GLN A 121 20.42 1.30 -2.16
C GLN A 121 20.65 2.07 -3.45
N PHE A 122 21.52 3.07 -3.41
CA PHE A 122 21.91 3.84 -4.58
C PHE A 122 23.34 4.36 -4.48
N GLN A 123 23.88 4.81 -5.61
CA GLN A 123 25.13 5.56 -5.65
C GLN A 123 24.84 7.03 -5.91
N PHE A 124 25.49 7.91 -5.17
CA PHE A 124 25.35 9.36 -5.30
C PHE A 124 26.68 9.98 -5.67
N ASP A 125 26.70 10.71 -6.78
CA ASP A 125 27.83 11.49 -7.22
C ASP A 125 27.62 12.96 -6.82
N ALA A 126 28.47 13.46 -5.93
CA ALA A 126 28.42 14.83 -5.41
C ALA A 126 28.81 15.88 -6.46
N SER A 127 29.62 15.52 -7.46
CA SER A 127 30.08 16.45 -8.50
C SER A 127 28.98 16.77 -9.52
N THR A 128 28.20 15.75 -9.89
CA THR A 128 27.10 15.86 -10.87
C THR A 128 25.72 15.98 -10.22
N ASN A 129 25.64 15.80 -8.90
CA ASN A 129 24.39 15.71 -8.13
C ASN A 129 23.44 14.61 -8.65
N ASN A 130 24.01 13.56 -9.25
CA ASN A 130 23.26 12.50 -9.90
C ASN A 130 23.18 11.25 -9.01
N ILE A 131 22.09 10.51 -9.16
CA ILE A 131 21.92 9.20 -8.55
C ILE A 131 22.03 8.14 -9.64
N SER A 132 22.87 7.14 -9.40
CA SER A 132 23.00 5.96 -10.24
C SER A 132 22.71 4.69 -9.44
N VAL A 133 22.42 3.59 -10.15
CA VAL A 133 22.29 2.25 -9.56
C VAL A 133 21.21 2.18 -8.47
N TRP A 134 20.02 2.71 -8.74
CA TRP A 134 18.88 2.59 -7.83
C TRP A 134 18.46 1.12 -7.71
N ARG A 135 18.46 0.59 -6.48
CA ARG A 135 17.98 -0.76 -6.16
C ARG A 135 17.08 -0.71 -4.94
N GLU A 136 15.88 -1.23 -5.10
CA GLU A 136 14.95 -1.44 -4.00
C GLU A 136 15.26 -2.80 -3.37
N ALA A 137 15.43 -2.81 -2.04
CA ALA A 137 15.59 -4.04 -1.29
C ALA A 137 14.19 -4.47 -0.80
N TYR A 138 13.66 -5.52 -1.43
CA TYR A 138 12.41 -6.19 -1.07
C TYR A 138 12.63 -7.27 0.00
#